data_AF-A0A9Q0YWH4-F1
#
_entry.id   AF-A0A9Q0YWH4-F1
#
_cell.length_a   1.000
_cell.length_b   1.000
_cell.length_c   1.000
_cell.angle_alpha   90.00
_cell.angle_beta   90.00
_cell.angle_gamma   90.00
#
_symmetry.space_group_name_H-M   'P 1'
#
loop_
_entity.id
_entity.type
_entity.pdbx_description
1 polymer ?
#
loop_
_entity_poly.entity_id
_entity_poly.type
_entity_poly.pdbx_seq_one_letter_code
_entity_poly.pdbx_strand_id
1 'polypeptide(L)'
;MHAFKGCFRSTKTSKLPRGEDPIVLASETPFTVNEIEALHDLFKKLSSTIVDDDLIHKEEFQLALFSNSSKQNLFSNRVFDLFDAKHNGVIEFGEFVRSLSVFHPYASEEDKITFAFRLYDLRQTGYIERVELKEMVVAILSELDSTLTDDAVDSIVDKTMIEADLNGDGRIDPEEWKDFVTKNPSLLKNMTLPYLKELTLAFPSFVLHTEVPD
;
A
#
# COMPACT_ATOMS: atom_id res chain seq x y z
N MET A 1 28.74 -3.62 -56.86
CA MET A 1 29.11 -2.32 -56.25
C MET A 1 27.94 -1.84 -55.41
N HIS A 2 28.20 -1.63 -54.11
CA HIS A 2 27.46 -0.86 -53.09
C HIS A 2 25.93 -1.08 -52.98
N ALA A 3 25.35 -1.78 -52.00
CA ALA A 3 25.44 -1.67 -50.53
C ALA A 3 25.09 -0.29 -49.97
N PHE A 4 23.85 -0.12 -49.51
CA PHE A 4 23.50 0.69 -48.34
C PHE A 4 22.44 -0.02 -47.51
N LYS A 5 22.91 -0.70 -46.47
CA LYS A 5 22.12 -1.11 -45.30
C LYS A 5 21.74 0.16 -44.54
N GLY A 6 20.47 0.52 -44.55
CA GLY A 6 19.89 1.49 -43.61
C GLY A 6 19.35 0.74 -42.39
N CYS A 7 20.19 0.52 -41.39
CA CYS A 7 19.79 0.00 -40.10
C CYS A 7 19.12 1.13 -39.33
N PHE A 8 17.78 1.17 -39.26
CA PHE A 8 17.08 2.01 -38.31
C PHE A 8 17.29 1.43 -36.91
N ARG A 9 18.26 2.00 -36.18
CA ARG A 9 18.39 1.80 -34.74
C ARG A 9 17.18 2.44 -34.08
N SER A 10 16.31 1.61 -33.52
CA SER A 10 15.28 2.06 -32.57
C SER A 10 15.99 2.45 -31.27
N THR A 11 16.36 3.71 -31.13
CA THR A 11 16.80 4.28 -29.86
C THR A 11 15.61 4.98 -29.21
N LYS A 12 14.81 4.21 -28.50
CA LYS A 12 13.98 4.72 -27.39
C LYS A 12 14.01 3.69 -26.26
N THR A 13 15.19 3.48 -25.68
CA THR A 13 15.24 3.20 -24.24
C THR A 13 14.70 4.46 -23.57
N SER A 14 13.45 4.42 -23.11
CA SER A 14 12.93 5.42 -22.18
C SER A 14 13.84 5.38 -20.96
N LYS A 15 14.84 6.26 -20.92
CA LYS A 15 15.49 6.58 -19.66
C LYS A 15 14.40 7.15 -18.78
N LEU A 16 13.93 6.34 -17.82
CA LEU A 16 13.01 6.74 -16.77
C LEU A 16 13.54 8.03 -16.15
N PRO A 17 12.96 9.20 -16.47
CA PRO A 17 13.38 10.42 -15.84
C PRO A 17 12.81 10.36 -14.43
N ARG A 18 13.70 10.39 -13.43
CA ARG A 18 13.32 10.56 -12.01
C ARG A 18 12.70 9.33 -11.32
N GLY A 19 12.97 8.13 -11.79
CA GLY A 19 12.57 6.87 -11.14
C GLY A 19 13.78 6.02 -10.73
N GLU A 20 13.65 5.28 -9.63
CA GLU A 20 14.61 4.23 -9.24
C GLU A 20 14.64 3.12 -10.31
N ASP A 21 15.79 2.44 -10.44
CA ASP A 21 16.00 1.39 -11.45
C ASP A 21 15.06 0.20 -11.18
N PRO A 22 14.25 -0.24 -12.17
CA PRO A 22 13.35 -1.39 -12.01
C PRO A 22 14.04 -2.67 -11.54
N ILE A 23 15.31 -2.88 -11.91
CA ILE A 23 16.10 -4.04 -11.48
C ILE A 23 16.38 -3.97 -9.97
N VAL A 24 16.67 -2.77 -9.45
CA VAL A 24 16.92 -2.57 -8.02
C VAL A 24 15.63 -2.82 -7.24
N LEU A 25 14.50 -2.24 -7.68
CA LEU A 25 13.21 -2.43 -7.01
C LEU A 25 12.73 -3.89 -7.03
N ALA A 26 12.94 -4.61 -8.14
CA ALA A 26 12.63 -6.04 -8.23
C ALA A 26 13.52 -6.90 -7.30
N SER A 27 14.75 -6.45 -7.00
CA SER A 27 15.63 -7.17 -6.06
C SER A 27 15.25 -6.94 -4.58
N GLU A 28 14.51 -5.87 -4.29
CA GLU A 28 14.10 -5.48 -2.94
C GLU A 28 12.66 -5.88 -2.59
N THR A 29 11.88 -6.32 -3.59
CA THR A 29 10.44 -6.59 -3.43
C THR A 29 10.06 -7.95 -4.03
N PRO A 30 8.87 -8.50 -3.72
CA PRO A 30 8.40 -9.73 -4.33
C PRO A 30 8.00 -9.60 -5.81
N PHE A 31 8.16 -8.42 -6.42
CA PHE A 31 7.77 -8.15 -7.81
C PHE A 31 8.91 -8.47 -8.78
N THR A 32 8.55 -9.01 -9.93
CA THR A 32 9.44 -9.16 -11.09
C THR A 32 9.67 -7.80 -11.78
N VAL A 33 10.72 -7.70 -12.60
CA VAL A 33 10.99 -6.47 -13.38
C VAL A 33 9.78 -6.08 -14.25
N ASN A 34 9.13 -7.06 -14.88
CA ASN A 34 7.93 -6.83 -15.70
C ASN A 34 6.75 -6.29 -14.87
N GLU A 35 6.58 -6.75 -13.63
CA GLU A 35 5.55 -6.22 -12.72
C GLU A 35 5.89 -4.81 -12.24
N ILE A 36 7.18 -4.51 -12.00
CA ILE A 36 7.62 -3.15 -11.68
C ILE A 36 7.31 -2.19 -12.84
N GLU A 37 7.54 -2.60 -14.09
CA GLU A 37 7.18 -1.79 -15.27
C GLU A 37 5.66 -1.59 -15.38
N ALA A 38 4.86 -2.62 -15.09
CA ALA A 38 3.40 -2.48 -15.04
C ALA A 38 2.95 -1.52 -13.92
N LEU A 39 3.59 -1.58 -12.75
CA LEU A 39 3.35 -0.64 -11.64
C LEU A 39 3.76 0.78 -11.98
N HIS A 40 4.82 0.98 -12.78
CA HIS A 40 5.24 2.30 -13.23
C HIS A 40 4.17 2.98 -14.07
N ASP A 41 3.50 2.24 -14.96
CA ASP A 41 2.44 2.82 -15.78
C ASP A 41 1.17 3.12 -14.98
N LEU A 42 0.85 2.27 -13.99
CA LEU A 42 -0.18 2.61 -13.00
C LEU A 42 0.20 3.90 -12.25
N PHE A 43 1.44 3.98 -11.75
CA PHE A 43 1.96 5.15 -11.05
C PHE A 43 1.83 6.41 -11.90
N LYS A 44 2.27 6.38 -13.18
CA LYS A 44 2.15 7.51 -14.11
C LYS A 44 0.72 7.96 -14.32
N LYS A 45 -0.24 7.02 -14.39
CA LYS A 45 -1.65 7.37 -14.50
C LYS A 45 -2.16 8.08 -13.25
N LEU A 46 -1.70 7.67 -12.06
CA LEU A 46 -2.10 8.28 -10.80
C LEU A 46 -1.46 9.67 -10.62
N SER A 47 -0.14 9.76 -10.81
CA SER A 47 0.70 10.96 -10.63
C SER A 47 0.56 12.02 -11.71
N SER A 48 -0.50 11.94 -12.52
CA SER A 48 -0.83 12.91 -13.57
C SER A 48 -2.31 13.25 -13.57
N THR A 49 -3.05 12.86 -12.52
CA THR A 49 -4.51 13.01 -12.45
C THR A 49 -4.90 14.45 -12.17
N ILE A 50 -4.17 15.13 -11.29
CA ILE A 50 -4.38 16.55 -10.94
C ILE A 50 -3.19 17.37 -11.42
N VAL A 51 -1.97 16.92 -11.11
CA VAL A 51 -0.72 17.60 -11.48
C VAL A 51 0.19 16.59 -12.16
N ASP A 52 0.70 16.93 -13.35
CA ASP A 52 1.64 16.09 -14.10
C ASP A 52 3.08 16.43 -13.71
N ASP A 53 3.52 15.95 -12.53
CA ASP A 53 4.85 16.21 -11.96
C ASP A 53 5.61 14.94 -11.53
N ASP A 54 5.10 13.76 -11.87
CA ASP A 54 5.64 12.44 -11.53
C ASP A 54 5.67 12.13 -10.02
N LEU A 55 4.77 12.77 -9.25
CA LEU A 55 4.57 12.54 -7.84
C LEU A 55 3.10 12.25 -7.59
N ILE A 56 2.77 11.35 -6.67
CA ILE A 56 1.38 11.17 -6.25
C ILE A 56 1.13 12.07 -5.04
N HIS A 57 0.31 13.10 -5.24
CA HIS A 57 -0.16 13.96 -4.16
C HIS A 57 -1.30 13.30 -3.40
N LYS A 58 -1.57 13.76 -2.17
CA LYS A 58 -2.62 13.19 -1.30
C LYS A 58 -4.00 13.20 -1.97
N GLU A 59 -4.31 14.29 -2.68
CA GLU A 59 -5.55 14.44 -3.41
C GLU A 59 -5.65 13.44 -4.57
N GLU A 60 -4.57 13.21 -5.31
CA GLU A 60 -4.52 12.22 -6.39
C GLU A 60 -4.70 10.79 -5.87
N PHE A 61 -4.06 10.48 -4.73
CA PHE A 61 -4.22 9.21 -4.05
C PHE A 61 -5.66 8.96 -3.60
N GLN A 62 -6.30 9.97 -2.99
CA GLN A 62 -7.70 9.89 -2.58
C GLN A 62 -8.65 9.73 -3.77
N LEU A 63 -8.40 10.45 -4.87
CA LEU A 63 -9.16 10.28 -6.11
C LEU A 63 -9.07 8.87 -6.67
N ALA A 64 -7.87 8.27 -6.64
CA ALA A 64 -7.63 6.91 -7.10
C ALA A 64 -8.42 5.87 -6.29
N LEU A 65 -8.50 6.04 -4.97
CA LEU A 65 -9.19 5.10 -4.08
C LEU A 65 -10.72 5.24 -4.13
N PHE A 66 -11.25 6.47 -4.24
CA PHE A 66 -12.67 6.72 -4.02
C PHE A 66 -13.44 7.28 -5.21
N SER A 67 -12.80 7.48 -6.37
CA SER A 67 -13.47 7.95 -7.58
C SER A 67 -14.36 9.19 -7.36
N ASN A 68 -13.87 10.17 -6.57
CA ASN A 68 -14.59 11.39 -6.14
C ASN A 68 -15.66 11.24 -5.03
N SER A 69 -15.69 10.15 -4.26
CA SER A 69 -16.55 10.13 -3.06
C SER A 69 -16.02 11.14 -2.03
N SER A 70 -16.88 12.04 -1.54
CA SER A 70 -16.54 13.07 -0.55
C SER A 70 -16.35 12.53 0.88
N LYS A 71 -16.39 11.20 1.06
CA LYS A 71 -16.18 10.57 2.36
C LYS A 71 -14.69 10.63 2.69
N GLN A 72 -14.31 11.55 3.57
CA GLN A 72 -13.01 11.49 4.24
C GLN A 72 -12.89 10.11 4.91
N ASN A 73 -11.87 9.37 4.52
CA ASN A 73 -11.65 8.02 4.98
C ASN A 73 -10.38 8.01 5.84
N LEU A 74 -10.53 7.63 7.12
CA LEU A 74 -9.42 7.56 8.07
C LEU A 74 -8.28 6.70 7.51
N PHE A 75 -8.59 5.54 6.94
CA PHE A 75 -7.62 4.62 6.36
C PHE A 75 -6.90 5.21 5.16
N SER A 76 -7.57 5.99 4.31
CA SER A 76 -6.88 6.58 3.15
C SER A 76 -5.78 7.55 3.56
N ASN A 77 -6.03 8.37 4.57
CA ASN A 77 -4.98 9.24 5.12
C ASN A 77 -3.84 8.41 5.68
N ARG A 78 -4.15 7.35 6.43
CA ARG A 78 -3.14 6.48 7.04
C ARG A 78 -2.31 5.71 6.01
N VAL A 79 -2.95 5.15 4.99
CA VAL A 79 -2.24 4.45 3.91
C VAL A 79 -1.36 5.42 3.15
N PHE A 80 -1.82 6.65 2.88
CA PHE A 80 -0.98 7.67 2.26
C PHE A 80 0.25 7.99 3.11
N ASP A 81 0.06 8.26 4.41
CA ASP A 81 1.16 8.59 5.32
C ASP A 81 2.17 7.43 5.47
N LEU A 82 1.72 6.18 5.34
CA LEU A 82 2.60 5.01 5.32
C LEU A 82 3.32 4.80 3.98
N PHE A 83 2.74 5.28 2.87
CA PHE A 83 3.38 5.24 1.57
C PHE A 83 4.41 6.36 1.43
N ASP A 84 4.15 7.55 1.97
CA ASP A 84 5.10 8.68 2.05
C ASP A 84 6.15 8.43 3.15
N ALA A 85 7.04 7.47 2.90
CA ALA A 85 8.08 7.05 3.83
C ALA A 85 9.11 8.17 4.13
N LYS A 86 9.28 9.12 3.20
CA LYS A 86 10.14 10.30 3.37
C LYS A 86 9.45 11.45 4.11
N HIS A 87 8.14 11.37 4.33
CA HIS A 87 7.32 12.40 4.97
C HIS A 87 7.44 13.78 4.31
N ASN A 88 7.50 13.81 2.98
CA ASN A 88 7.63 15.04 2.20
C ASN A 88 6.29 15.51 1.59
N GLY A 89 5.19 14.81 1.88
CA GLY A 89 3.83 15.12 1.44
C GLY A 89 3.46 14.55 0.07
N VAL A 90 4.33 13.77 -0.55
CA VAL A 90 4.13 13.15 -1.86
C VAL A 90 4.65 11.71 -1.86
N ILE A 91 4.11 10.86 -2.72
CA ILE A 91 4.62 9.50 -2.89
C ILE A 91 5.42 9.44 -4.19
N GLU A 92 6.72 9.11 -4.07
CA GLU A 92 7.58 8.83 -5.22
C GLU A 92 7.40 7.38 -5.71
N PHE A 93 7.85 7.08 -6.94
CA PHE A 93 7.66 5.75 -7.53
C PHE A 93 8.26 4.61 -6.69
N GLY A 94 9.46 4.79 -6.13
CA GLY A 94 10.08 3.78 -5.26
C GLY A 94 9.32 3.56 -3.96
N GLU A 95 8.75 4.61 -3.38
CA GLU A 95 7.88 4.54 -2.20
C GLU A 95 6.58 3.80 -2.49
N PHE A 96 5.97 4.09 -3.64
CA PHE A 96 4.77 3.41 -4.12
C PHE A 96 4.99 1.90 -4.28
N VAL A 97 6.07 1.50 -4.95
CA VAL A 97 6.42 0.09 -5.19
C VAL A 97 6.68 -0.65 -3.88
N ARG A 98 7.56 -0.10 -3.02
CA ARG A 98 7.91 -0.75 -1.74
C ARG A 98 6.70 -0.88 -0.82
N SER A 99 5.83 0.13 -0.79
CA SER A 99 4.64 0.08 0.05
C SER A 99 3.60 -0.90 -0.47
N LEU A 100 3.38 -0.96 -1.79
CA LEU A 100 2.53 -1.99 -2.40
C LEU A 100 3.06 -3.40 -2.23
N SER A 101 4.39 -3.57 -2.12
CA SER A 101 5.01 -4.88 -1.96
C SER A 101 4.50 -5.63 -0.73
N VAL A 102 4.16 -4.94 0.36
CA VAL A 102 3.60 -5.54 1.57
C VAL A 102 2.25 -6.21 1.32
N PHE A 103 1.48 -5.68 0.37
CA PHE A 103 0.18 -6.24 -0.02
C PHE A 103 0.30 -7.43 -0.98
N HIS A 104 1.49 -7.72 -1.48
CA HIS A 104 1.71 -8.84 -2.39
C HIS A 104 1.38 -10.18 -1.70
N PRO A 105 0.78 -11.17 -2.38
CA PRO A 105 0.48 -12.48 -1.80
C PRO A 105 1.71 -13.25 -1.28
N TYR A 106 2.89 -12.98 -1.84
CA TYR A 106 4.16 -13.58 -1.42
C TYR A 106 4.96 -12.74 -0.42
N ALA A 107 4.44 -11.59 0.02
CA ALA A 107 5.06 -10.84 1.11
C ALA A 107 4.98 -11.64 2.42
N SER A 108 5.98 -11.48 3.28
CA SER A 108 6.02 -12.19 4.55
C SER A 108 4.84 -11.78 5.44
N GLU A 109 4.39 -12.71 6.27
CA GLU A 109 3.35 -12.40 7.26
C GLU A 109 3.85 -11.35 8.26
N GLU A 110 5.14 -11.37 8.61
CA GLU A 110 5.76 -10.39 9.50
C GLU A 110 5.72 -8.96 8.95
N ASP A 111 5.96 -8.76 7.65
CA ASP A 111 5.83 -7.44 7.03
C ASP A 111 4.39 -6.94 7.07
N LYS A 112 3.42 -7.85 6.82
CA LYS A 112 2.00 -7.53 6.88
C LYS A 112 1.55 -7.15 8.29
N ILE A 113 1.99 -7.90 9.30
CA ILE A 113 1.72 -7.63 10.72
C ILE A 113 2.28 -6.26 11.10
N THR A 114 3.55 -6.02 10.76
CA THR A 114 4.25 -4.76 11.07
C THR A 114 3.58 -3.56 10.40
N PHE A 115 3.21 -3.69 9.12
CA PHE A 115 2.54 -2.61 8.40
C PHE A 115 1.13 -2.35 8.96
N ALA A 116 0.36 -3.40 9.26
CA ALA A 116 -0.95 -3.26 9.88
C ALA A 116 -0.88 -2.59 11.26
N PHE A 117 0.15 -2.90 12.05
CA PHE A 117 0.40 -2.21 13.32
C PHE A 117 0.55 -0.69 13.11
N ARG A 118 1.43 -0.29 12.19
CA ARG A 118 1.66 1.14 11.88
C ARG A 118 0.43 1.84 11.31
N LEU A 119 -0.44 1.08 10.62
CA LEU A 119 -1.72 1.58 10.13
C LEU A 119 -2.66 1.95 11.29
N TYR A 120 -2.64 1.17 12.37
CA TYR A 120 -3.51 1.34 13.54
C TYR A 120 -2.94 2.25 14.64
N ASP A 121 -1.62 2.42 14.72
CA ASP A 121 -0.96 3.44 15.56
C ASP A 121 -1.10 4.83 14.93
N LEU A 122 -2.30 5.40 15.05
CA LEU A 122 -2.72 6.64 14.38
C LEU A 122 -1.82 7.83 14.72
N ARG A 123 -1.38 7.93 15.97
CA ARG A 123 -0.54 9.01 16.50
C ARG A 123 0.96 8.68 16.45
N GLN A 124 1.34 7.52 15.94
CA GLN A 124 2.73 7.07 15.80
C GLN A 124 3.48 7.07 17.15
N THR A 125 2.79 6.60 18.19
CA THR A 125 3.32 6.52 19.56
C THR A 125 4.22 5.31 19.77
N GLY A 126 4.20 4.36 18.83
CA GLY A 126 4.80 3.03 18.97
C GLY A 126 3.88 2.02 19.64
N TYR A 127 2.64 2.39 19.93
CA TYR A 127 1.61 1.56 20.56
C TYR A 127 0.26 1.82 19.92
N ILE A 128 -0.65 0.83 19.96
CA ILE A 128 -2.06 1.06 19.64
C ILE A 128 -2.77 1.39 20.95
N GLU A 129 -3.15 2.65 21.12
CA GLU A 129 -3.88 3.09 22.30
C GLU A 129 -5.37 2.74 22.19
N ARG A 130 -6.05 2.57 23.33
CA ARG A 130 -7.50 2.34 23.38
C ARG A 130 -8.30 3.33 22.53
N VAL A 131 -7.93 4.62 22.60
CA VAL A 131 -8.62 5.69 21.85
C VAL A 131 -8.47 5.48 20.35
N GLU A 132 -7.30 5.07 19.89
CA GLU A 132 -7.03 4.78 18.48
C GLU A 132 -7.82 3.56 18.04
N LEU A 133 -7.82 2.48 18.83
CA LEU A 133 -8.63 1.31 18.57
C LEU A 133 -10.12 1.65 18.44
N LYS A 134 -10.66 2.52 19.29
CA LYS A 134 -12.05 3.01 19.19
C LYS A 134 -12.29 3.75 17.88
N GLU A 135 -11.41 4.69 17.51
CA GLU A 135 -11.50 5.42 16.25
C GLU A 135 -11.48 4.48 15.03
N MET A 136 -10.64 3.45 15.06
CA MET A 136 -10.56 2.43 14.02
C MET A 136 -11.87 1.64 13.91
N VAL A 137 -12.44 1.17 15.02
CA VAL A 137 -13.71 0.43 15.03
C VAL A 137 -14.84 1.29 14.47
N VAL A 138 -14.92 2.56 14.86
CA VAL A 138 -15.92 3.50 14.35
C VAL A 138 -15.75 3.73 12.85
N ALA A 139 -14.51 3.89 12.37
CA ALA A 139 -14.23 4.05 10.94
C ALA A 139 -14.68 2.83 10.12
N ILE A 140 -14.38 1.61 10.59
CA ILE A 140 -14.81 0.36 9.93
C ILE A 140 -16.33 0.24 9.88
N LEU A 141 -17.01 0.49 11.00
CA LEU A 141 -18.47 0.44 11.05
C LEU A 141 -19.09 1.45 10.08
N SER A 142 -18.52 2.65 10.00
CA SER A 142 -18.95 3.69 9.07
C SER A 142 -18.76 3.31 7.60
N GLU A 143 -17.69 2.58 7.26
CA GLU A 143 -17.47 2.04 5.91
C GLU A 143 -18.44 0.92 5.54
N LEU A 144 -18.84 0.11 6.51
CA LEU A 144 -19.81 -0.97 6.34
C LEU A 144 -21.26 -0.49 6.36
N ASP A 145 -21.48 0.83 6.36
CA ASP A 145 -22.79 1.50 6.58
C ASP A 145 -23.55 0.89 7.78
N SER A 146 -22.80 0.45 8.80
CA SER A 146 -23.29 -0.16 10.02
C SER A 146 -23.18 0.83 11.17
N THR A 147 -24.19 0.87 12.04
CA THR A 147 -24.15 1.72 13.23
C THR A 147 -24.40 0.88 14.47
N LEU A 148 -23.50 1.02 15.44
CA LEU A 148 -23.65 0.47 16.78
C LEU A 148 -23.81 1.63 17.76
N THR A 149 -24.39 1.35 18.92
CA THR A 149 -24.40 2.33 20.02
C THR A 149 -22.98 2.54 20.54
N ASP A 150 -22.71 3.72 21.10
CA ASP A 150 -21.39 4.02 21.66
C ASP A 150 -20.99 2.99 22.74
N ASP A 151 -21.94 2.59 23.60
CA ASP A 151 -21.75 1.53 24.59
C ASP A 151 -21.35 0.18 23.97
N ALA A 152 -21.90 -0.16 22.79
CA ALA A 152 -21.58 -1.41 22.11
C ALA A 152 -20.18 -1.34 21.48
N VAL A 153 -19.81 -0.18 20.92
CA VAL A 153 -18.45 0.08 20.43
C VAL A 153 -17.45 0.00 21.59
N ASP A 154 -17.73 0.66 22.72
CA ASP A 154 -16.88 0.61 23.90
C ASP A 154 -16.73 -0.82 24.43
N SER A 155 -17.81 -1.62 24.44
CA SER A 155 -17.72 -3.02 24.84
C SER A 155 -16.84 -3.86 23.91
N ILE A 156 -16.84 -3.58 22.60
CA ILE A 156 -15.94 -4.24 21.64
C ILE A 156 -14.49 -3.85 21.92
N VAL A 157 -14.23 -2.55 22.10
CA VAL A 157 -12.90 -2.00 22.38
C VAL A 157 -12.38 -2.57 23.71
N ASP A 158 -13.18 -2.56 24.77
CA ASP A 158 -12.84 -3.14 26.09
C ASP A 158 -12.41 -4.59 25.98
N LYS A 159 -13.22 -5.42 25.31
CA LYS A 159 -12.92 -6.84 25.15
C LYS A 159 -11.65 -7.07 24.34
N THR A 160 -11.46 -6.28 23.30
CA THR A 160 -10.26 -6.36 22.45
C THR A 160 -9.02 -5.98 23.24
N MET A 161 -9.07 -4.89 24.03
CA MET A 161 -7.97 -4.51 24.91
C MET A 161 -7.65 -5.62 25.92
N ILE A 162 -8.66 -6.20 26.58
CA ILE A 162 -8.46 -7.29 27.55
C ILE A 162 -7.77 -8.52 26.92
N GLU A 163 -8.03 -8.79 25.63
CA GLU A 163 -7.46 -9.94 24.93
C GLU A 163 -6.06 -9.65 24.37
N ALA A 164 -5.80 -8.42 23.93
CA ALA A 164 -4.56 -8.03 23.26
C ALA A 164 -3.50 -7.46 24.22
N ASP A 165 -3.88 -6.64 25.20
CA ASP A 165 -2.99 -6.04 26.21
C ASP A 165 -2.68 -7.10 27.29
N LEU A 166 -1.62 -7.88 27.06
CA LEU A 166 -1.23 -9.01 27.90
C LEU A 166 -0.52 -8.54 29.16
N ASN A 167 0.16 -7.40 29.10
CA ASN A 167 0.93 -6.85 30.21
C ASN A 167 0.09 -5.93 31.14
N GLY A 168 -1.06 -5.44 30.66
CA GLY A 168 -2.03 -4.64 31.40
C GLY A 168 -1.65 -3.16 31.55
N ASP A 169 -0.83 -2.61 30.66
CA ASP A 169 -0.39 -1.20 30.70
C ASP A 169 -1.34 -0.24 29.97
N GLY A 170 -2.41 -0.76 29.37
CA GLY A 170 -3.52 0.00 28.78
C GLY A 170 -3.31 0.36 27.30
N ARG A 171 -2.30 -0.21 26.65
CA ARG A 171 -1.94 0.02 25.24
C ARG A 171 -1.39 -1.30 24.67
N ILE A 172 -1.42 -1.44 23.36
CA ILE A 172 -0.98 -2.69 22.70
C ILE A 172 0.37 -2.42 22.05
N ASP A 173 1.40 -3.16 22.46
CA ASP A 173 2.73 -3.10 21.86
C ASP A 173 2.85 -3.98 20.58
N PRO A 174 3.95 -3.88 19.80
CA PRO A 174 4.10 -4.67 18.57
C PRO A 174 4.08 -6.18 18.78
N GLU A 175 4.61 -6.66 19.90
CA GLU A 175 4.66 -8.07 20.27
C GLU A 175 3.28 -8.61 20.65
N GLU A 176 2.53 -7.86 21.45
CA GLU A 176 1.13 -8.12 21.79
C GLU A 176 0.23 -8.12 20.56
N TRP A 177 0.44 -7.15 19.66
CA TRP A 177 -0.25 -7.10 18.38
C TRP A 177 0.02 -8.34 17.54
N LYS A 178 1.30 -8.74 17.41
CA LYS A 178 1.72 -9.94 16.67
C LYS A 178 1.05 -11.20 17.24
N ASP A 179 1.01 -11.35 18.56
CA ASP A 179 0.34 -12.47 19.21
C ASP A 179 -1.17 -12.45 18.98
N PHE A 180 -1.79 -11.27 19.03
CA PHE A 180 -3.22 -11.09 18.83
C PHE A 180 -3.66 -11.41 17.39
N VAL A 181 -2.96 -10.92 16.38
CA VAL A 181 -3.27 -11.20 14.97
C VAL A 181 -2.96 -12.63 14.56
N THR A 182 -1.94 -13.26 15.15
CA THR A 182 -1.65 -14.69 14.91
C THR A 182 -2.81 -15.57 15.37
N LYS A 183 -3.48 -15.21 16.48
CA LYS A 183 -4.70 -15.88 16.95
C LYS A 183 -5.94 -15.51 16.12
N ASN A 184 -5.91 -14.36 15.45
CA ASN A 184 -7.03 -13.81 14.67
C ASN A 184 -6.62 -13.43 13.22
N PRO A 185 -6.26 -14.39 12.35
CA PRO A 185 -5.68 -14.11 11.03
C PRO A 185 -6.58 -13.28 10.09
N SER A 186 -7.90 -13.28 10.33
CA SER A 186 -8.85 -12.47 9.56
C SER A 186 -8.58 -10.96 9.64
N LEU A 187 -7.89 -10.49 10.69
CA LEU A 187 -7.51 -9.09 10.85
C LEU A 187 -6.55 -8.62 9.75
N LEU A 188 -5.75 -9.54 9.19
CA LEU A 188 -4.82 -9.24 8.10
C LEU A 188 -5.41 -9.48 6.70
N LYS A 189 -6.71 -9.78 6.59
CA LYS A 189 -7.34 -10.09 5.30
C LYS A 189 -7.17 -8.96 4.28
N ASN A 190 -7.22 -7.71 4.74
CA ASN A 190 -7.06 -6.53 3.88
C ASN A 190 -5.58 -6.20 3.57
N MET A 191 -4.63 -6.92 4.19
CA MET A 191 -3.18 -6.79 3.93
C MET A 191 -2.72 -7.65 2.76
N THR A 192 -3.62 -8.20 1.97
CA THR A 192 -3.30 -8.96 0.76
C THR A 192 -4.21 -8.54 -0.38
N LEU A 193 -3.59 -8.15 -1.49
CA LEU A 193 -4.27 -7.79 -2.73
C LEU A 193 -4.02 -8.91 -3.77
N PRO A 194 -4.97 -9.85 -3.97
CA PRO A 194 -4.74 -11.04 -4.78
C PRO A 194 -4.46 -10.76 -6.26
N TYR A 195 -4.80 -9.57 -6.76
CA TYR A 195 -4.53 -9.18 -8.14
C TYR A 195 -3.08 -8.75 -8.38
N LEU A 196 -2.29 -8.53 -7.32
CA LEU A 196 -0.89 -8.12 -7.48
C LEU A 196 -0.01 -9.20 -8.15
N LYS A 197 -0.35 -10.49 -7.97
CA LYS A 197 0.30 -11.62 -8.67
C LYS A 197 -0.09 -11.75 -10.16
N GLU A 198 -1.06 -10.94 -10.61
CA GLU A 198 -1.62 -11.00 -11.96
C GLU A 198 -1.59 -9.60 -12.60
N LEU A 199 -0.70 -8.70 -12.15
CA LEU A 199 -0.61 -7.33 -12.64
C LEU A 199 -0.43 -7.27 -14.16
N THR A 200 0.41 -8.16 -14.71
CA THR A 200 0.67 -8.25 -16.14
C THR A 200 -0.56 -8.73 -16.96
N LEU A 201 -1.53 -9.40 -16.32
CA LEU A 201 -2.79 -9.82 -16.94
C LEU A 201 -3.89 -8.76 -16.83
N ALA A 202 -3.92 -8.03 -15.71
CA ALA A 202 -4.88 -6.95 -15.46
C ALA A 202 -4.66 -5.75 -16.40
N PHE A 203 -3.45 -5.62 -16.95
CA PHE A 203 -3.11 -4.67 -17.99
C PHE A 203 -2.60 -5.41 -19.25
N PRO A 204 -3.47 -5.88 -20.16
CA PRO A 204 -3.08 -6.72 -21.30
C PRO A 204 -2.22 -6.01 -22.37
N SER A 205 -2.24 -4.67 -22.40
CA SER A 205 -1.39 -3.88 -23.30
C SER A 205 0.12 -4.07 -23.06
N PHE A 206 0.49 -4.74 -21.98
CA PHE A 206 1.86 -4.97 -21.52
C PHE A 206 2.49 -6.27 -22.05
N VAL A 207 1.72 -7.12 -22.76
CA VAL A 207 2.30 -8.25 -23.50
C VAL A 207 2.91 -7.74 -24.81
N LEU A 208 3.88 -6.83 -24.75
CA LEU A 208 4.63 -6.34 -25.92
C LEU A 208 6.09 -6.03 -25.54
N HIS A 209 6.88 -7.10 -25.56
CA HIS A 209 8.34 -7.15 -25.73
C HIS A 209 9.23 -6.41 -24.72
N THR A 210 9.40 -6.99 -23.53
CA THR A 210 10.65 -6.82 -22.78
C THR A 210 11.69 -7.83 -23.29
N GLU A 211 12.90 -7.35 -23.62
CA GLU A 211 14.04 -8.18 -24.06
C GLU A 211 14.72 -8.93 -22.89
N VAL A 212 14.08 -8.95 -21.72
CA VAL A 212 14.61 -9.56 -20.49
C VAL A 212 13.82 -10.84 -20.20
N PRO A 213 14.42 -12.03 -20.35
CA PRO A 213 13.78 -13.28 -19.95
C PRO A 213 13.68 -13.38 -18.43
N ASP A 214 12.59 -13.98 -17.95
CA ASP A 214 12.37 -14.37 -16.55
C ASP A 214 13.46 -15.31 -16.02
#